data_AF-A0A2Z2NTM6-F1
#
_entry.id   AF-A0A2Z2NTM6-F1
#
_cell.length_a   1.000
_cell.length_b   1.000
_cell.length_c   1.000
_cell.angle_alpha   90.00
_cell.angle_beta   90.00
_cell.angle_gamma   90.00
#
_symmetry.space_group_name_H-M   'P 1'
#
loop_
_entity.id
_entity.type
_entity.pdbx_description
1 polymer ?
#
loop_
_entity_poly.entity_id
_entity_poly.type
_entity_poly.pdbx_seq_one_letter_code
_entity_poly.pdbx_strand_id
1 'polypeptide(L)'
;MRNSTIPLYLLCTFAILAVMSGCDSTDDSVESPSPTPDLSMITRENYESLVTQAFEIFAGNSFNEPLLALATDDLLDAELVEQWFTYDYLPVEHNRYSCDEGSAEVVREYGEGNEVDSLVNLTYRFDACLDQGIQRNGEAVVYNGRYGQTIKSDALDLYTVPELATSFSGYVSKQTESPHSGPLLVWETRDVEFVTHTVDGQLKLEGMTSRFVASDLTDWAIVSASLEGSFTLRSDATDGRAITVTVTLPFSYSWDQAETPESSEGQLAREDPDAPWSMETDWTSERADSWYFSSGQLELRAEDGSVLLLDANTGVPDTVFVALDNDFESEHFETSWAPWQLLLRLP
;
A
#
# COMPACT_ATOMS: atom_id res chain seq x y z
N MET A 1 28.99 -11.40 -14.42
CA MET A 1 28.66 -12.53 -13.53
C MET A 1 28.86 -12.12 -12.09
N ARG A 2 27.90 -11.37 -11.53
CA ARG A 2 27.79 -11.12 -10.08
C ARG A 2 26.60 -11.95 -9.61
N ASN A 3 26.85 -12.93 -8.76
CA ASN A 3 25.78 -13.68 -8.11
C ASN A 3 25.08 -12.75 -7.13
N SER A 4 23.83 -12.36 -7.45
CA SER A 4 22.95 -11.70 -6.51
C SER A 4 22.15 -12.78 -5.79
N THR A 5 22.43 -12.96 -4.50
CA THR A 5 21.70 -13.89 -3.63
C THR A 5 20.51 -13.13 -3.06
N ILE A 6 19.29 -13.47 -3.50
CA ILE A 6 18.05 -12.95 -2.95
C ILE A 6 17.79 -13.64 -1.60
N PRO A 7 17.52 -12.93 -0.49
CA PRO A 7 17.21 -13.57 0.77
C PRO A 7 15.77 -14.11 0.76
N LEU A 8 15.64 -15.42 0.97
CA LEU A 8 14.37 -16.09 1.24
C LEU A 8 13.92 -15.71 2.67
N TYR A 9 12.85 -14.93 2.82
CA TYR A 9 12.23 -14.70 4.12
C TYR A 9 11.24 -15.81 4.47
N LEU A 10 11.25 -16.13 5.77
CA LEU A 10 10.60 -17.24 6.44
C LEU A 10 9.06 -17.12 6.40
N LEU A 11 8.37 -18.11 5.82
CA LEU A 11 6.93 -18.29 5.97
C LEU A 11 6.62 -18.96 7.32
N CYS A 12 5.73 -18.32 8.10
CA CYS A 12 5.16 -18.86 9.33
C CYS A 12 4.20 -20.02 9.02
N THR A 13 4.60 -21.25 9.34
CA THR A 13 3.75 -22.45 9.23
C THR A 13 2.72 -22.50 10.37
N PHE A 14 1.42 -22.40 10.05
CA PHE A 14 0.34 -22.83 10.96
C PHE A 14 -0.06 -24.28 10.64
N ALA A 15 -0.11 -25.12 11.66
CA ALA A 15 -0.44 -26.55 11.57
C ALA A 15 -1.95 -26.76 11.49
N ILE A 16 -2.43 -27.42 10.43
CA ILE A 16 -3.83 -27.84 10.28
C ILE A 16 -4.03 -29.18 11.00
N LEU A 17 -4.89 -29.18 12.02
CA LEU A 17 -5.36 -30.38 12.71
C LEU A 17 -6.43 -31.09 11.87
N ALA A 18 -6.13 -32.31 11.42
CA ALA A 18 -7.10 -33.19 10.77
C ALA A 18 -8.04 -33.82 11.83
N VAL A 19 -9.33 -33.49 11.77
CA VAL A 19 -10.38 -34.15 12.58
C VAL A 19 -10.97 -35.31 11.78
N MET A 20 -10.94 -36.51 12.38
CA MET A 20 -11.53 -37.73 11.83
C MET A 20 -13.06 -37.69 11.93
N SER A 21 -13.73 -37.95 10.80
CA SER A 21 -15.18 -38.15 10.72
C SER A 21 -15.55 -39.60 11.06
N GLY A 22 -16.34 -39.78 12.11
CA GLY A 22 -17.05 -41.01 12.43
C GLY A 22 -18.47 -40.95 11.85
N CYS A 23 -18.85 -41.97 11.07
CA CYS A 23 -20.21 -42.17 10.60
C CYS A 23 -21.08 -42.72 11.75
N ASP A 24 -22.12 -41.99 12.14
CA ASP A 24 -23.27 -42.58 12.80
C ASP A 24 -24.57 -42.02 12.19
N SER A 25 -25.52 -42.92 12.03
CA SER A 25 -26.72 -42.79 11.23
C SER A 25 -27.95 -42.39 12.06
N THR A 26 -28.98 -41.91 11.36
CA THR A 26 -30.39 -41.73 11.77
C THR A 26 -30.75 -40.55 12.66
N ASP A 27 -31.38 -39.51 12.08
CA ASP A 27 -32.82 -39.22 12.25
C ASP A 27 -33.24 -38.10 11.26
N ASP A 28 -34.16 -38.41 10.33
CA ASP A 28 -34.70 -37.47 9.33
C ASP A 28 -35.83 -36.64 9.97
N SER A 29 -35.45 -35.63 10.75
CA SER A 29 -36.33 -34.52 11.08
C SER A 29 -35.82 -33.27 10.36
N VAL A 30 -36.43 -32.97 9.21
CA VAL A 30 -36.16 -31.74 8.44
C VAL A 30 -36.76 -30.56 9.21
N GLU A 31 -36.09 -30.17 10.29
CA GLU A 31 -36.21 -28.82 10.85
C GLU A 31 -35.62 -27.89 9.79
N SER A 32 -36.47 -27.05 9.20
CA SER A 32 -35.98 -25.96 8.35
C SER A 32 -35.03 -25.14 9.23
N PRO A 33 -33.74 -25.00 8.87
CA PRO A 33 -32.83 -24.20 9.66
C PRO A 33 -33.45 -22.81 9.75
N SER A 34 -33.75 -22.38 10.98
CA SER A 34 -34.09 -20.99 11.21
C SER A 34 -32.94 -20.18 10.61
N PRO A 35 -33.21 -19.14 9.79
CA PRO A 35 -32.13 -18.36 9.19
C PRO A 35 -31.23 -17.91 10.34
N THR A 36 -29.99 -18.41 10.35
CA THR A 36 -28.97 -17.87 11.24
C THR A 36 -28.96 -16.38 10.92
N PRO A 37 -29.12 -15.49 11.92
CA PRO A 37 -29.04 -14.07 11.64
C PRO A 37 -27.73 -13.82 10.88
N ASP A 38 -27.83 -13.19 9.71
CA ASP A 38 -26.64 -12.82 8.93
C ASP A 38 -25.75 -12.02 9.88
N LEU A 39 -24.60 -12.62 10.22
CA LEU A 39 -23.65 -11.97 11.10
C LEU A 39 -23.11 -10.76 10.33
N SER A 40 -23.20 -9.59 10.96
CA SER A 40 -22.65 -8.34 10.46
C SER A 40 -21.22 -8.55 9.96
N MET A 41 -20.91 -8.09 8.75
CA MET A 41 -19.58 -8.16 8.14
C MET A 41 -18.54 -7.39 8.93
N ILE A 42 -18.96 -6.28 9.53
CA ILE A 42 -18.13 -5.45 10.40
C ILE A 42 -18.60 -5.66 11.84
N THR A 43 -17.70 -6.12 12.70
CA THR A 43 -17.97 -6.39 14.11
C THR A 43 -16.83 -5.89 14.99
N ARG A 44 -17.05 -5.91 16.31
CA ARG A 44 -16.01 -5.58 17.29
C ARG A 44 -14.81 -6.53 17.24
N GLU A 45 -15.01 -7.75 16.76
CA GLU A 45 -13.94 -8.74 16.66
C GLU A 45 -13.03 -8.54 15.44
N ASN A 46 -13.50 -7.87 14.38
CA ASN A 46 -12.74 -7.73 13.13
C ASN A 46 -12.45 -6.29 12.67
N TYR A 47 -13.04 -5.27 13.31
CA TYR A 47 -12.88 -3.86 12.90
C TYR A 47 -11.40 -3.45 12.78
N GLU A 48 -10.56 -3.87 13.74
CA GLU A 48 -9.15 -3.49 13.78
C GLU A 48 -8.42 -4.02 12.55
N SER A 49 -8.66 -5.29 12.18
CA SER A 49 -8.07 -5.91 11.00
C SER A 49 -8.51 -5.23 9.70
N LEU A 50 -9.77 -4.81 9.60
CA LEU A 50 -10.29 -4.13 8.42
C LEU A 50 -9.68 -2.72 8.26
N VAL A 51 -9.54 -1.99 9.36
CA VAL A 51 -8.88 -0.67 9.38
C VAL A 51 -7.39 -0.81 9.04
N THR A 52 -6.71 -1.81 9.60
CA THR A 52 -5.30 -2.14 9.30
C THR A 52 -5.12 -2.39 7.80
N GLN A 53 -5.95 -3.24 7.20
CA GLN A 53 -5.90 -3.52 5.76
C GLN A 53 -6.15 -2.24 4.93
N ALA A 54 -7.09 -1.39 5.34
CA ALA A 54 -7.36 -0.13 4.66
C ALA A 54 -6.14 0.82 4.69
N PHE A 55 -5.48 0.97 5.85
CA PHE A 55 -4.29 1.81 5.97
C PHE A 55 -3.08 1.24 5.23
N GLU A 56 -2.89 -0.08 5.20
CA GLU A 56 -1.84 -0.71 4.38
C GLU A 56 -1.98 -0.39 2.89
N ILE A 57 -3.22 -0.41 2.39
CA ILE A 57 -3.54 -0.04 0.99
C ILE A 57 -3.24 1.44 0.75
N PHE A 58 -3.68 2.33 1.65
CA PHE A 58 -3.41 3.77 1.54
C PHE A 58 -1.92 4.12 1.63
N ALA A 59 -1.15 3.41 2.47
CA ALA A 59 0.30 3.55 2.60
C ALA A 59 1.09 2.92 1.45
N GLY A 60 0.40 2.31 0.48
CA GLY A 60 1.00 1.75 -0.73
C GLY A 60 1.73 0.42 -0.53
N ASN A 61 1.58 -0.24 0.62
CA ASN A 61 2.24 -1.51 0.93
C ASN A 61 1.84 -2.61 -0.07
N SER A 62 0.60 -2.58 -0.55
CA SER A 62 0.10 -3.54 -1.56
C SER A 62 0.75 -3.39 -2.94
N PHE A 63 1.35 -2.24 -3.26
CA PHE A 63 1.92 -1.96 -4.60
C PHE A 63 3.44 -2.07 -4.67
N ASN A 64 4.11 -1.93 -3.52
CA ASN A 64 5.55 -1.69 -3.44
C ASN A 64 6.37 -2.87 -4.02
N GLU A 65 5.99 -4.11 -3.74
CA GLU A 65 6.70 -5.29 -4.28
C GLU A 65 6.29 -5.66 -5.71
N PRO A 66 5.01 -5.85 -6.06
CA PRO A 66 4.65 -6.38 -7.38
C PRO A 66 4.77 -5.36 -8.50
N LEU A 67 4.53 -4.07 -8.23
CA LEU A 67 4.42 -3.04 -9.28
C LEU A 67 5.63 -2.11 -9.30
N LEU A 68 6.10 -1.62 -8.16
CA LEU A 68 7.24 -0.68 -8.16
C LEU A 68 8.59 -1.35 -8.41
N ALA A 69 8.70 -2.66 -8.21
CA ALA A 69 9.84 -3.41 -8.74
C ALA A 69 9.97 -3.25 -10.27
N LEU A 70 8.85 -3.07 -10.98
CA LEU A 70 8.84 -2.79 -12.42
C LEU A 70 9.37 -1.39 -12.76
N ALA A 71 9.51 -0.50 -11.78
CA ALA A 71 10.03 0.83 -11.99
C ALA A 71 11.58 0.91 -11.95
N THR A 72 12.26 -0.24 -11.89
CA THR A 72 13.72 -0.31 -11.89
C THR A 72 14.25 -0.76 -13.25
N ASP A 73 15.38 -0.18 -13.68
CA ASP A 73 15.94 -0.30 -15.04
C ASP A 73 16.36 -1.75 -15.41
N ASP A 74 16.43 -2.66 -14.44
CA ASP A 74 16.90 -4.05 -14.59
C ASP A 74 15.75 -5.08 -14.74
N LEU A 75 14.65 -4.67 -15.37
CA LEU A 75 13.41 -5.47 -15.40
C LEU A 75 13.49 -6.76 -16.21
N LEU A 76 14.36 -6.78 -17.21
CA LEU A 76 14.52 -7.88 -18.14
C LEU A 76 15.99 -8.32 -18.14
N ASP A 77 16.26 -9.52 -17.64
CA ASP A 77 17.53 -10.24 -17.92
C ASP A 77 17.41 -11.01 -19.25
N ALA A 78 16.60 -10.49 -20.16
CA ALA A 78 16.28 -11.07 -21.45
C ALA A 78 17.33 -10.68 -22.50
N GLU A 79 17.48 -11.51 -23.53
CA GLU A 79 18.44 -11.25 -24.60
C GLU A 79 17.96 -10.08 -25.47
N LEU A 80 18.75 -9.01 -25.52
CA LEU A 80 18.53 -7.88 -26.42
C LEU A 80 18.68 -8.35 -27.88
N VAL A 81 17.57 -8.39 -28.61
CA VAL A 81 17.52 -8.84 -30.01
C VAL A 81 17.86 -7.69 -30.95
N GLU A 82 17.32 -6.51 -30.67
CA GLU A 82 17.37 -5.37 -31.58
C GLU A 82 17.37 -4.07 -30.77
N GLN A 83 18.23 -3.13 -31.17
CA GLN A 83 18.32 -1.78 -30.62
C GLN A 83 18.44 -0.78 -31.76
N TRP A 84 17.64 0.29 -31.73
CA TRP A 84 17.78 1.41 -32.65
C TRP A 84 17.40 2.74 -32.00
N PHE A 85 17.88 3.82 -32.59
CA PHE A 85 17.68 5.19 -32.11
C PHE A 85 16.95 6.02 -33.16
N THR A 86 16.03 6.87 -32.70
CA THR A 86 15.46 7.96 -33.51
C THR A 86 15.88 9.31 -32.91
N TYR A 87 16.17 10.29 -33.78
CA TYR A 87 16.75 11.59 -33.40
C TYR A 87 15.91 12.76 -33.92
N ASP A 88 14.58 12.68 -33.78
CA ASP A 88 13.72 13.73 -34.33
C ASP A 88 13.67 14.97 -33.41
N TYR A 89 13.72 14.82 -32.08
CA TYR A 89 13.77 15.94 -31.12
C TYR A 89 14.50 15.60 -29.80
N LEU A 90 14.33 14.38 -29.30
CA LEU A 90 15.05 13.78 -28.18
C LEU A 90 15.54 12.39 -28.61
N PRO A 91 16.61 11.84 -27.99
CA PRO A 91 16.94 10.44 -28.22
C PRO A 91 15.76 9.60 -27.73
N VAL A 92 15.19 8.79 -28.63
CA VAL A 92 14.29 7.71 -28.28
C VAL A 92 14.96 6.42 -28.68
N GLU A 93 15.15 5.54 -27.70
CA GLU A 93 15.75 4.23 -27.87
C GLU A 93 14.64 3.18 -27.85
N HIS A 94 14.66 2.29 -28.85
CA HIS A 94 13.75 1.16 -28.93
C HIS A 94 14.56 -0.11 -28.79
N ASN A 95 14.21 -0.91 -27.79
CA ASN A 95 14.82 -2.20 -27.52
C ASN A 95 13.78 -3.30 -27.62
N ARG A 96 14.13 -4.38 -28.30
CA ARG A 96 13.34 -5.62 -28.33
C ARG A 96 14.10 -6.73 -27.65
N TYR A 97 13.38 -7.50 -26.85
CA TYR A 97 13.92 -8.59 -26.06
C TYR A 97 13.19 -9.90 -26.40
N SER A 98 13.96 -10.98 -26.48
CA SER A 98 13.42 -12.34 -26.53
C SER A 98 13.43 -12.89 -25.11
N CYS A 99 12.27 -13.32 -24.63
CA CYS A 99 12.12 -13.96 -23.33
C CYS A 99 12.18 -15.49 -23.49
N ASP A 100 12.14 -16.26 -22.39
CA ASP A 100 12.10 -17.74 -22.47
C ASP A 100 10.87 -18.21 -23.26
N GLU A 101 9.75 -17.49 -23.06
CA GLU A 101 8.54 -17.57 -23.87
C GLU A 101 8.08 -16.15 -24.20
N GLY A 102 7.57 -15.92 -25.42
CA GLY A 102 7.06 -14.61 -25.83
C GLY A 102 8.15 -13.57 -26.11
N SER A 103 7.80 -12.29 -26.02
CA SER A 103 8.72 -11.18 -26.29
C SER A 103 8.36 -9.92 -25.53
N ALA A 104 9.30 -8.98 -25.44
CA ALA A 104 9.06 -7.66 -24.88
C ALA A 104 9.66 -6.56 -25.76
N GLU A 105 8.97 -5.42 -25.82
CA GLU A 105 9.49 -4.17 -26.37
C GLU A 105 9.61 -3.13 -25.24
N VAL A 106 10.73 -2.43 -25.20
CA VAL A 106 10.97 -1.31 -24.29
C VAL A 106 11.30 -0.08 -25.11
N VAL A 107 10.50 0.96 -24.95
CA VAL A 107 10.76 2.28 -25.52
C VAL A 107 11.25 3.19 -24.41
N ARG A 108 12.47 3.69 -24.56
CA ARG A 108 13.10 4.62 -23.61
C ARG A 108 13.13 6.02 -24.24
N GLU A 109 12.40 6.93 -23.63
CA GLU A 109 12.37 8.34 -24.02
C GLU A 109 13.14 9.18 -23.00
N TYR A 110 14.19 9.86 -23.45
CA TYR A 110 14.98 10.75 -22.61
C TYR A 110 14.36 12.15 -22.62
N GLY A 111 14.07 12.71 -21.45
CA GLY A 111 13.53 14.06 -21.31
C GLY A 111 14.54 15.16 -21.67
N GLU A 112 14.07 16.39 -21.95
CA GLU A 112 14.87 17.59 -22.28
C GLU A 112 15.73 18.14 -21.10
N GLY A 113 15.99 17.33 -20.07
CA GLY A 113 16.77 17.75 -18.90
C GLY A 113 18.26 17.86 -19.20
N ASN A 114 18.85 19.04 -19.00
CA ASN A 114 20.29 19.30 -19.16
C ASN A 114 21.17 18.75 -18.01
N GLU A 115 20.62 17.95 -17.10
CA GLU A 115 21.32 17.41 -15.94
C GLU A 115 21.47 15.89 -16.05
N VAL A 116 22.52 15.36 -15.43
CA VAL A 116 23.00 13.97 -15.51
C VAL A 116 21.97 12.94 -14.97
N ASP A 117 20.83 13.39 -14.43
CA ASP A 117 19.67 12.60 -13.99
C ASP A 117 18.43 12.86 -14.86
N SER A 118 18.62 13.02 -16.18
CA SER A 118 17.55 13.31 -17.13
C SER A 118 16.41 12.29 -16.99
N LEU A 119 15.20 12.78 -16.80
CA LEU A 119 13.98 12.00 -16.67
C LEU A 119 13.86 10.96 -17.79
N VAL A 120 13.67 9.69 -17.41
CA VAL A 120 13.49 8.61 -18.38
C VAL A 120 12.06 8.07 -18.26
N ASN A 121 11.31 8.20 -19.34
CA ASN A 121 10.07 7.46 -19.51
C ASN A 121 10.40 6.11 -20.17
N LEU A 122 9.93 5.03 -19.57
CA LEU A 122 10.05 3.68 -20.08
C LEU A 122 8.65 3.17 -20.42
N THR A 123 8.41 2.82 -21.66
CA THR A 123 7.18 2.13 -22.06
C THR A 123 7.51 0.67 -22.34
N TYR A 124 7.02 -0.21 -21.49
CA TYR A 124 7.13 -1.66 -21.65
C TYR A 124 5.90 -2.21 -22.33
N ARG A 125 6.10 -3.08 -23.33
CA ARG A 125 5.05 -3.87 -23.96
C ARG A 125 5.46 -5.34 -23.92
N PHE A 126 4.70 -6.14 -23.18
CA PHE A 126 4.94 -7.57 -23.04
C PHE A 126 3.92 -8.34 -23.87
N ASP A 127 4.42 -9.26 -24.70
CA ASP A 127 3.62 -10.26 -25.41
C ASP A 127 3.94 -11.62 -24.82
N ALA A 128 3.23 -11.98 -23.74
CA ALA A 128 3.42 -13.20 -22.97
C ALA A 128 4.90 -13.50 -22.60
N CYS A 129 5.65 -12.47 -22.21
CA CYS A 129 7.08 -12.57 -21.90
C CYS A 129 7.31 -13.32 -20.57
N LEU A 130 7.83 -14.55 -20.63
CA LEU A 130 8.31 -15.30 -19.47
C LEU A 130 9.79 -15.00 -19.24
N ASP A 131 10.11 -14.35 -18.12
CA ASP A 131 11.49 -14.08 -17.71
C ASP A 131 11.65 -14.33 -16.20
N GLN A 132 12.68 -15.10 -15.83
CA GLN A 132 12.98 -15.51 -14.45
C GLN A 132 11.79 -16.18 -13.72
N GLY A 133 10.96 -16.93 -14.46
CA GLY A 133 9.77 -17.58 -13.91
C GLY A 133 8.58 -16.65 -13.68
N ILE A 134 8.65 -15.40 -14.15
CA ILE A 134 7.55 -14.44 -14.10
C ILE A 134 7.08 -14.17 -15.53
N GLN A 135 5.85 -14.58 -15.85
CA GLN A 135 5.20 -14.23 -17.11
C GLN A 135 4.55 -12.86 -16.98
N ARG A 136 4.86 -11.97 -17.92
CA ARG A 136 4.33 -10.61 -18.00
C ARG A 136 3.52 -10.46 -19.28
N ASN A 137 2.39 -9.78 -19.21
CA ASN A 137 1.54 -9.52 -20.36
C ASN A 137 0.90 -8.13 -20.26
N GLY A 138 0.83 -7.40 -21.38
CA GLY A 138 0.22 -6.07 -21.44
C GLY A 138 1.23 -4.93 -21.55
N GLU A 139 0.79 -3.71 -21.23
CA GLU A 139 1.58 -2.49 -21.40
C GLU A 139 1.75 -1.75 -20.06
N ALA A 140 2.93 -1.23 -19.79
CA ALA A 140 3.19 -0.38 -18.64
C ALA A 140 4.06 0.81 -19.03
N VAL A 141 3.61 2.02 -18.68
CA VAL A 141 4.42 3.24 -18.74
C VAL A 141 4.97 3.49 -17.36
N VAL A 142 6.29 3.45 -17.27
CA VAL A 142 7.06 3.63 -16.05
C VAL A 142 7.83 4.93 -16.18
N TYR A 143 7.81 5.70 -15.10
CA TYR A 143 8.68 6.84 -14.91
C TYR A 143 9.52 6.58 -13.66
N ASN A 144 10.84 6.62 -13.82
CA ASN A 144 11.77 6.52 -12.73
C ASN A 144 12.63 7.78 -12.72
N GLY A 145 12.26 8.73 -11.87
CA GLY A 145 12.98 9.98 -11.70
C GLY A 145 13.64 10.04 -10.34
N ARG A 146 14.57 10.98 -10.17
CA ARG A 146 15.24 11.26 -8.89
C ARG A 146 14.27 11.39 -7.71
N TYR A 147 13.08 11.95 -7.95
CA TYR A 147 12.09 12.24 -6.90
C TYR A 147 11.09 11.12 -6.65
N GLY A 148 11.10 10.06 -7.46
CA GLY A 148 10.11 9.00 -7.30
C GLY A 148 9.88 8.14 -8.53
N GLN A 149 9.04 7.13 -8.32
CA GLN A 149 8.62 6.17 -9.30
C GLN A 149 7.14 6.37 -9.62
N THR A 150 6.76 6.16 -10.87
CA THR A 150 5.36 6.15 -11.28
C THR A 150 5.16 5.01 -12.26
N ILE A 151 4.04 4.31 -12.12
CA ILE A 151 3.60 3.29 -13.04
C ILE A 151 2.18 3.61 -13.48
N LYS A 152 1.94 3.51 -14.79
CA LYS A 152 0.64 3.63 -15.41
C LYS A 152 0.43 2.45 -16.34
N SER A 153 -0.74 1.84 -16.29
CA SER A 153 -1.11 0.77 -17.21
C SER A 153 -2.60 0.81 -17.50
N ASP A 154 -3.00 0.43 -18.72
CA ASP A 154 -4.39 0.16 -19.04
C ASP A 154 -4.76 -1.31 -18.76
N ALA A 155 -3.77 -2.21 -18.82
CA ALA A 155 -3.87 -3.62 -18.48
C ALA A 155 -2.46 -4.21 -18.41
N LEU A 156 -2.05 -4.63 -17.22
CA LEU A 156 -0.80 -5.33 -16.96
C LEU A 156 -1.09 -6.55 -16.10
N ASP A 157 -0.70 -7.72 -16.59
CA ASP A 157 -0.79 -8.97 -15.86
C ASP A 157 0.61 -9.54 -15.57
N LEU A 158 0.78 -10.05 -14.35
CA LEU A 158 1.99 -10.67 -13.84
C LEU A 158 1.64 -12.04 -13.27
N TYR A 159 2.31 -13.10 -13.70
CA TYR A 159 2.08 -14.47 -13.22
C TYR A 159 3.41 -15.09 -12.82
N THR A 160 3.53 -15.62 -11.60
CA THR A 160 4.71 -16.42 -11.19
C THR A 160 4.42 -17.91 -11.27
N VAL A 161 3.23 -18.29 -10.81
CA VAL A 161 2.60 -19.59 -11.02
C VAL A 161 1.11 -19.34 -11.27
N PRO A 162 0.34 -20.29 -11.85
CA PRO A 162 -1.07 -20.06 -12.16
C PRO A 162 -1.94 -19.60 -10.96
N GLU A 163 -1.50 -19.91 -9.75
CA GLU A 163 -2.17 -19.57 -8.49
C GLU A 163 -1.75 -18.20 -7.93
N LEU A 164 -0.63 -17.64 -8.40
CA LEU A 164 -0.07 -16.35 -7.97
C LEU A 164 -0.05 -15.38 -9.15
N ALA A 165 -1.13 -14.63 -9.27
CA ALA A 165 -1.38 -13.72 -10.37
C ALA A 165 -1.69 -12.32 -9.83
N THR A 166 -1.10 -11.30 -10.44
CA THR A 166 -1.43 -9.90 -10.20
C THR A 166 -1.90 -9.27 -11.50
N SER A 167 -3.06 -8.62 -11.47
CA SER A 167 -3.58 -7.80 -12.57
C SER A 167 -3.71 -6.36 -12.11
N PHE A 168 -3.26 -5.42 -12.93
CA PHE A 168 -3.19 -4.01 -12.61
C PHE A 168 -3.63 -3.15 -13.79
N SER A 169 -4.45 -2.15 -13.51
CA SER A 169 -4.67 -1.00 -14.38
C SER A 169 -4.86 0.26 -13.55
N GLY A 170 -4.60 1.42 -14.13
CA GLY A 170 -4.66 2.72 -13.47
C GLY A 170 -3.29 3.38 -13.32
N TYR A 171 -3.17 4.25 -12.32
CA TYR A 171 -1.99 5.05 -12.06
C TYR A 171 -1.56 4.92 -10.59
N VAL A 172 -0.29 4.61 -10.36
CA VAL A 172 0.33 4.59 -9.02
C VAL A 172 1.63 5.41 -9.07
N SER A 173 1.81 6.30 -8.11
CA SER A 173 3.02 7.10 -7.96
C SER A 173 3.52 7.03 -6.52
N LYS A 174 4.84 6.89 -6.38
CA LYS A 174 5.57 6.98 -5.12
C LYS A 174 6.64 8.05 -5.27
N GLN A 175 6.58 9.09 -4.45
CA GLN A 175 7.64 10.10 -4.35
C GLN A 175 8.30 9.97 -2.99
N THR A 176 9.63 10.09 -2.94
CA THR A 176 10.42 9.93 -1.70
C THR A 176 11.20 11.17 -1.32
N GLU A 177 11.32 12.13 -2.25
CA GLU A 177 12.07 13.36 -2.04
C GLU A 177 11.39 14.53 -2.75
N SER A 178 11.55 15.73 -2.20
CA SER A 178 11.25 16.99 -2.89
C SER A 178 12.49 17.89 -2.89
N PRO A 179 12.78 18.60 -4.01
CA PRO A 179 13.97 19.44 -4.13
C PRO A 179 14.10 20.55 -3.07
N HIS A 180 12.99 20.91 -2.40
CA HIS A 180 12.91 22.02 -1.46
C HIS A 180 12.42 21.62 -0.07
N SER A 181 12.20 20.32 0.18
CA SER A 181 11.41 19.89 1.33
C SER A 181 12.01 18.74 2.12
N GLY A 182 13.21 18.27 1.75
CA GLY A 182 13.81 17.12 2.42
C GLY A 182 13.06 15.81 2.13
N PRO A 183 13.10 14.84 3.06
CA PRO A 183 12.35 13.58 2.96
C PRO A 183 10.84 13.82 2.85
N LEU A 184 10.24 13.24 1.81
CA LEU A 184 8.82 13.38 1.52
C LEU A 184 8.33 12.04 1.01
N LEU A 185 7.43 11.37 1.72
CA LEU A 185 6.72 10.22 1.17
C LEU A 185 5.39 10.69 0.58
N VAL A 186 5.20 10.54 -0.72
CA VAL A 186 3.88 10.66 -1.36
C VAL A 186 3.52 9.35 -2.00
N TRP A 187 2.38 8.81 -1.63
CA TRP A 187 1.69 7.77 -2.38
C TRP A 187 0.46 8.34 -3.03
N GLU A 188 0.33 8.17 -4.33
CA GLU A 188 -0.81 8.66 -5.08
C GLU A 188 -1.33 7.57 -6.01
N THR A 189 -2.63 7.37 -6.01
CA THR A 189 -3.33 6.45 -6.91
C THR A 189 -4.47 7.16 -7.63
N ARG A 190 -4.70 6.80 -8.89
CA ARG A 190 -5.85 7.31 -9.68
C ARG A 190 -6.42 6.19 -10.52
N ASP A 191 -7.73 5.97 -10.39
CA ASP A 191 -8.51 4.97 -11.12
C ASP A 191 -7.84 3.58 -11.14
N VAL A 192 -7.35 3.13 -9.98
CA VAL A 192 -6.65 1.85 -9.87
C VAL A 192 -7.65 0.69 -9.73
N GLU A 193 -7.52 -0.27 -10.64
CA GLU A 193 -8.05 -1.62 -10.50
C GLU A 193 -6.87 -2.57 -10.25
N PHE A 194 -6.93 -3.29 -9.14
CA PHE A 194 -5.84 -4.16 -8.73
C PHE A 194 -6.39 -5.47 -8.20
N VAL A 195 -5.93 -6.58 -8.75
CA VAL A 195 -6.25 -7.93 -8.25
C VAL A 195 -4.94 -8.64 -8.00
N THR A 196 -4.76 -9.19 -6.81
CA THR A 196 -3.62 -10.05 -6.50
C THR A 196 -4.11 -11.33 -5.84
N HIS A 197 -3.55 -12.45 -6.29
CA HIS A 197 -3.68 -13.75 -5.67
C HIS A 197 -2.35 -14.07 -5.03
N THR A 198 -2.34 -14.18 -3.70
CA THR A 198 -1.16 -14.57 -2.92
C THR A 198 -1.41 -15.92 -2.27
N VAL A 199 -0.38 -16.46 -1.62
CA VAL A 199 -0.53 -17.67 -0.78
C VAL A 199 -1.46 -17.45 0.42
N ASP A 200 -1.64 -16.19 0.82
CA ASP A 200 -2.46 -15.79 1.97
C ASP A 200 -3.90 -15.46 1.56
N GLY A 201 -4.19 -15.43 0.27
CA GLY A 201 -5.54 -15.24 -0.24
C GLY A 201 -5.65 -14.32 -1.45
N GLN A 202 -6.87 -13.90 -1.75
CA GLN A 202 -7.14 -12.91 -2.78
C GLN A 202 -7.34 -11.51 -2.17
N LEU A 203 -6.80 -10.50 -2.85
CA LEU A 203 -7.10 -9.08 -2.62
C LEU A 203 -7.52 -8.45 -3.96
N LYS A 204 -8.66 -7.77 -3.96
CA LYS A 204 -9.17 -6.99 -5.09
C LYS A 204 -9.52 -5.58 -4.64
N LEU A 205 -9.00 -4.59 -5.38
CA LEU A 205 -9.27 -3.17 -5.24
C LEU A 205 -9.92 -2.66 -6.52
N GLU A 206 -11.02 -1.93 -6.37
CA GLU A 206 -11.78 -1.35 -7.48
C GLU A 206 -11.91 0.17 -7.30
N GLY A 207 -11.74 0.91 -8.40
CA GLY A 207 -11.91 2.36 -8.46
C GLY A 207 -11.05 3.14 -7.47
N MET A 208 -9.84 2.65 -7.14
CA MET A 208 -9.04 3.26 -6.10
C MET A 208 -8.44 4.59 -6.56
N THR A 209 -8.76 5.65 -5.81
CA THR A 209 -8.16 6.98 -5.95
C THR A 209 -7.82 7.49 -4.56
N SER A 210 -6.53 7.72 -4.31
CA SER A 210 -6.04 8.13 -3.00
C SER A 210 -4.79 8.99 -3.10
N ARG A 211 -4.55 9.73 -2.02
CA ARG A 211 -3.33 10.48 -1.81
C ARG A 211 -2.95 10.40 -0.34
N PHE A 212 -1.80 9.80 -0.07
CA PHE A 212 -1.14 9.83 1.22
C PHE A 212 0.14 10.64 1.09
N VAL A 213 0.30 11.63 1.97
CA VAL A 213 1.50 12.47 2.04
C VAL A 213 2.01 12.42 3.46
N ALA A 214 3.30 12.20 3.63
CA ALA A 214 4.00 12.47 4.87
C ALA A 214 5.29 13.22 4.53
N SER A 215 5.61 14.26 5.28
CA SER A 215 6.73 15.13 5.00
C SER A 215 7.44 15.56 6.28
N ASP A 216 8.76 15.53 6.25
CA ASP A 216 9.61 16.17 7.26
C ASP A 216 10.36 17.32 6.58
N LEU A 217 9.82 18.53 6.73
CA LEU A 217 10.32 19.70 6.01
C LEU A 217 11.61 20.16 6.69
N THR A 218 12.76 19.99 6.06
CA THR A 218 14.03 20.44 6.65
C THR A 218 14.14 21.97 6.75
N ASP A 219 13.47 22.69 5.83
CA ASP A 219 13.53 24.15 5.72
C ASP A 219 12.55 24.85 6.68
N TRP A 220 11.50 24.14 7.11
CA TRP A 220 10.53 24.59 8.12
C TRP A 220 10.38 23.46 9.10
N ALA A 221 10.78 23.64 10.35
CA ALA A 221 10.75 22.64 11.42
C ALA A 221 9.33 22.08 11.70
N ILE A 222 8.72 21.42 10.71
CA ILE A 222 7.33 21.04 10.62
C ILE A 222 7.30 19.63 10.04
N VAL A 223 6.76 18.71 10.82
CA VAL A 223 6.36 17.39 10.35
C VAL A 223 4.88 17.45 10.03
N SER A 224 4.49 16.99 8.85
CA SER A 224 3.07 16.91 8.49
C SER A 224 2.74 15.61 7.77
N ALA A 225 1.51 15.14 7.96
CA ALA A 225 0.96 14.05 7.18
C ALA A 225 -0.49 14.34 6.80
N SER A 226 -0.91 13.86 5.64
CA SER A 226 -2.29 13.91 5.19
C SER A 226 -2.67 12.65 4.44
N LEU A 227 -3.95 12.26 4.57
CA LEU A 227 -4.51 11.12 3.86
C LEU A 227 -5.91 11.45 3.36
N GLU A 228 -6.16 11.15 2.08
CA GLU A 228 -7.47 11.24 1.46
C GLU A 228 -7.66 10.15 0.40
N GLY A 229 -8.92 9.85 0.07
CA GLY A 229 -9.26 8.93 -1.01
C GLY A 229 -10.39 7.96 -0.70
N SER A 230 -10.63 7.09 -1.66
CA SER A 230 -11.63 6.02 -1.58
C SER A 230 -11.28 4.85 -2.48
N PHE A 231 -11.79 3.67 -2.14
CA PHE A 231 -11.73 2.48 -2.97
C PHE A 231 -12.79 1.46 -2.52
N THR A 232 -13.06 0.46 -3.35
CA THR A 232 -13.81 -0.74 -2.92
C THR A 232 -12.85 -1.92 -2.80
N LEU A 233 -12.94 -2.60 -1.65
CA LEU A 233 -12.09 -3.72 -1.26
C LEU A 233 -12.91 -5.01 -1.27
N ARG A 234 -12.32 -6.08 -1.80
CA ARG A 234 -12.75 -7.47 -1.59
C ARG A 234 -11.53 -8.29 -1.22
N SER A 235 -11.63 -9.08 -0.16
CA SER A 235 -10.57 -9.97 0.27
C SER A 235 -11.12 -11.25 0.92
N ASP A 236 -10.27 -12.23 1.14
CA ASP A 236 -10.66 -13.44 1.87
C ASP A 236 -11.11 -13.13 3.31
N ALA A 237 -10.59 -12.05 3.92
CA ALA A 237 -11.05 -11.56 5.24
C ALA A 237 -12.50 -11.05 5.22
N THR A 238 -13.05 -10.77 4.04
CA THR A 238 -14.44 -10.33 3.82
C THR A 238 -15.31 -11.41 3.18
N ASP A 239 -14.79 -12.64 3.05
CA ASP A 239 -15.39 -13.73 2.26
C ASP A 239 -15.66 -13.31 0.80
N GLY A 240 -14.81 -12.44 0.24
CA GLY A 240 -14.97 -11.87 -1.11
C GLY A 240 -16.10 -10.84 -1.27
N ARG A 241 -16.81 -10.48 -0.19
CA ARG A 241 -17.86 -9.45 -0.18
C ARG A 241 -17.24 -8.05 -0.23
N ALA A 242 -17.98 -7.08 -0.76
CA ALA A 242 -17.45 -5.73 -0.91
C ALA A 242 -17.48 -4.92 0.39
N ILE A 243 -16.40 -4.17 0.64
CA ILE A 243 -16.36 -3.07 1.59
C ILE A 243 -15.89 -1.81 0.84
N THR A 244 -16.73 -0.78 0.82
CA THR A 244 -16.33 0.55 0.32
C THR A 244 -15.63 1.30 1.44
N VAL A 245 -14.40 1.73 1.18
CA VAL A 245 -13.56 2.51 2.08
C VAL A 245 -13.54 3.95 1.58
N THR A 246 -13.82 4.92 2.45
CA THR A 246 -13.84 6.34 2.09
C THR A 246 -13.29 7.19 3.22
N VAL A 247 -12.29 8.02 2.93
CA VAL A 247 -11.88 9.10 3.83
C VAL A 247 -12.85 10.26 3.64
N THR A 248 -13.86 10.34 4.50
CA THR A 248 -14.95 11.33 4.40
C THR A 248 -14.51 12.72 4.84
N LEU A 249 -13.52 12.79 5.74
CA LEU A 249 -12.78 14.00 6.07
C LEU A 249 -11.28 13.68 5.97
N PRO A 250 -10.49 14.41 5.17
CA PRO A 250 -9.07 14.15 5.03
C PRO A 250 -8.40 14.09 6.40
N PHE A 251 -7.61 13.03 6.63
CA PHE A 251 -6.79 13.00 7.83
C PHE A 251 -5.68 14.02 7.72
N SER A 252 -5.36 14.65 8.84
CA SER A 252 -4.25 15.58 8.92
C SER A 252 -3.50 15.47 10.24
N TYR A 253 -2.19 15.65 10.15
CA TYR A 253 -1.26 15.81 11.24
C TYR A 253 -0.32 16.95 10.90
N SER A 254 0.00 17.78 11.88
CA SER A 254 1.00 18.83 11.77
C SER A 254 1.60 19.05 13.14
N TRP A 255 2.93 19.07 13.20
CA TRP A 255 3.66 19.34 14.43
C TRP A 255 4.82 20.29 14.13
N ASP A 256 4.90 21.39 14.88
CA ASP A 256 6.05 22.28 14.88
C ASP A 256 7.12 21.67 15.79
N GLN A 257 8.26 21.25 15.23
CA GLN A 257 9.37 20.64 15.95
C GLN A 257 10.01 21.61 16.97
N ALA A 258 9.72 22.91 16.91
CA ALA A 258 10.11 23.85 17.95
C ALA A 258 9.28 23.68 19.24
N GLU A 259 8.13 23.03 19.17
CA GLU A 259 7.23 22.76 20.27
C GLU A 259 7.40 21.33 20.80
N THR A 260 7.27 21.16 22.12
CA THR A 260 7.20 19.81 22.71
C THR A 260 5.91 19.13 22.24
N PRO A 261 5.95 17.88 21.75
CA PRO A 261 4.74 17.18 21.30
C PRO A 261 3.73 17.05 22.44
N GLU A 262 2.44 17.18 22.14
CA GLU A 262 1.37 17.13 23.15
C GLU A 262 1.14 15.72 23.74
N SER A 263 1.57 14.64 23.05
CA SER A 263 1.46 13.27 23.55
C SER A 263 2.82 12.71 23.99
N SER A 264 3.17 12.94 25.26
CA SER A 264 4.38 12.38 25.88
C SER A 264 4.12 11.16 26.77
N GLU A 265 2.98 10.45 26.66
CA GLU A 265 2.78 9.23 27.47
C GLU A 265 3.72 8.07 27.10
N GLY A 266 4.56 8.23 26.06
CA GLY A 266 5.66 7.31 25.74
C GLY A 266 7.08 7.90 25.73
N GLN A 267 7.27 9.22 25.74
CA GLN A 267 8.61 9.81 25.65
C GLN A 267 9.09 10.34 27.00
N LEU A 268 10.13 9.69 27.54
CA LEU A 268 10.83 10.09 28.76
C LEU A 268 11.22 11.57 28.68
N ALA A 269 10.96 12.30 29.77
CA ALA A 269 11.39 13.67 29.92
C ALA A 269 12.89 13.80 29.60
N ARG A 270 13.27 14.93 29.01
CA ARG A 270 14.66 15.35 28.80
C ARG A 270 15.42 15.28 30.13
N GLU A 271 16.10 14.17 30.39
CA GLU A 271 17.07 14.09 31.47
C GLU A 271 18.28 14.93 31.02
N ASP A 272 18.37 16.13 31.58
CA ASP A 272 19.51 17.04 31.55
C ASP A 272 19.56 18.09 30.41
N PRO A 273 19.07 19.33 30.65
CA PRO A 273 19.25 20.46 29.74
C PRO A 273 20.71 20.98 29.68
N ASP A 274 21.61 20.53 30.55
CA ASP A 274 23.00 20.98 30.63
C ASP A 274 24.01 19.95 30.10
N ALA A 275 23.55 18.81 29.56
CA ALA A 275 24.41 17.77 28.99
C ALA A 275 25.24 18.34 27.82
N PRO A 276 26.55 18.57 28.00
CA PRO A 276 27.40 19.12 26.97
C PRO A 276 27.82 17.96 26.07
N TRP A 277 27.24 17.90 24.86
CA TRP A 277 27.73 17.07 23.74
C TRP A 277 27.50 15.55 23.85
N SER A 278 26.36 15.07 24.35
CA SER A 278 25.98 13.68 24.04
C SER A 278 25.68 13.56 22.54
N MET A 279 26.63 12.99 21.81
CA MET A 279 26.40 12.42 20.48
C MET A 279 25.16 11.52 20.52
N GLU A 280 24.26 11.72 19.56
CA GLU A 280 23.52 10.65 18.89
C GLU A 280 22.73 9.67 19.79
N THR A 281 21.94 10.16 20.75
CA THR A 281 20.64 9.48 20.92
C THR A 281 19.75 9.96 19.80
N ASP A 282 19.40 9.04 18.93
CA ASP A 282 18.61 9.21 17.71
C ASP A 282 17.15 9.55 18.08
N TRP A 283 16.94 10.74 18.67
CA TRP A 283 15.61 11.25 19.02
C TRP A 283 14.72 11.41 17.78
N THR A 284 15.31 11.46 16.59
CA THR A 284 14.63 11.48 15.30
C THR A 284 13.95 10.15 14.99
N SER A 285 14.60 9.01 15.23
CA SER A 285 13.99 7.70 14.97
C SER A 285 12.90 7.31 15.99
N GLU A 286 13.11 7.53 17.29
CA GLU A 286 12.06 7.27 18.30
C GLU A 286 10.85 8.23 18.21
N ARG A 287 10.98 9.38 17.54
CA ARG A 287 9.89 10.37 17.32
C ARG A 287 9.15 10.21 16.01
N ALA A 288 9.83 9.76 14.95
CA ALA A 288 9.17 9.30 13.73
C ALA A 288 8.18 8.16 14.02
N ASP A 289 8.38 7.47 15.14
CA ASP A 289 7.66 6.27 15.53
C ASP A 289 6.31 6.49 16.23
N SER A 290 5.98 7.71 16.65
CA SER A 290 4.83 7.98 17.54
C SER A 290 3.91 9.12 17.07
N TRP A 291 3.71 9.27 15.76
CA TRP A 291 2.77 10.25 15.23
C TRP A 291 1.37 9.62 14.99
N TYR A 292 0.34 10.46 15.06
CA TYR A 292 -1.06 10.08 14.84
C TYR A 292 -1.76 11.18 14.04
N PHE A 293 -2.89 10.88 13.40
CA PHE A 293 -3.71 11.94 12.81
C PHE A 293 -4.50 12.65 13.90
N SER A 294 -4.41 13.98 13.97
CA SER A 294 -5.13 14.80 14.96
C SER A 294 -6.55 15.16 14.53
N SER A 295 -6.87 14.96 13.24
CA SER A 295 -8.20 15.13 12.67
C SER A 295 -8.35 14.25 11.43
N GLY A 296 -9.59 13.99 11.05
CA GLY A 296 -9.94 13.16 9.89
C GLY A 296 -10.97 12.10 10.22
N GLN A 297 -11.57 11.54 9.19
CA GLN A 297 -12.61 10.54 9.32
C GLN A 297 -12.53 9.51 8.20
N LEU A 298 -12.57 8.24 8.58
CA LEU A 298 -12.62 7.08 7.69
C LEU A 298 -13.95 6.35 7.88
N GLU A 299 -14.65 6.08 6.79
CA GLU A 299 -15.83 5.23 6.75
C GLU A 299 -15.52 3.94 5.97
N LEU A 300 -15.84 2.80 6.57
CA LEU A 300 -15.90 1.50 5.91
C LEU A 300 -17.37 1.07 5.87
N ARG A 301 -17.91 0.83 4.68
CA ARG A 301 -19.29 0.40 4.47
C ARG A 301 -19.34 -0.94 3.74
N ALA A 302 -19.86 -1.96 4.41
CA ALA A 302 -20.00 -3.28 3.86
C ALA A 302 -21.28 -3.44 3.01
N GLU A 303 -21.29 -4.46 2.15
CA GLU A 303 -22.43 -4.80 1.28
C GLU A 303 -23.69 -5.20 2.06
N ASP A 304 -23.55 -5.73 3.27
CA ASP A 304 -24.65 -6.09 4.16
C ASP A 304 -25.26 -4.90 4.93
N GLY A 305 -24.73 -3.69 4.71
CA GLY A 305 -25.19 -2.46 5.35
C GLY A 305 -24.46 -2.09 6.63
N SER A 306 -23.59 -2.97 7.16
CA SER A 306 -22.77 -2.65 8.34
C SER A 306 -21.75 -1.54 8.02
N VAL A 307 -21.51 -0.67 9.00
CA VAL A 307 -20.68 0.53 8.86
C VAL A 307 -19.70 0.62 10.02
N LEU A 308 -18.46 0.96 9.71
CA LEU A 308 -17.45 1.41 10.68
C LEU A 308 -17.08 2.84 10.36
N LEU A 309 -17.10 3.69 11.39
CA LEU A 309 -16.61 5.05 11.35
C LEU A 309 -15.44 5.19 12.31
N LEU A 310 -14.33 5.71 11.82
CA LEU A 310 -13.13 5.99 12.60
C LEU A 310 -12.86 7.49 12.53
N ASP A 311 -12.94 8.17 13.67
CA ASP A 311 -12.85 9.63 13.80
C ASP A 311 -11.69 10.04 14.70
N ALA A 312 -10.71 10.74 14.12
CA ALA A 312 -9.51 11.21 14.80
C ALA A 312 -9.75 12.42 15.70
N ASN A 313 -10.87 13.12 15.55
CA ASN A 313 -11.14 14.39 16.23
C ASN A 313 -11.77 14.17 17.62
N THR A 314 -11.11 13.39 18.47
CA THR A 314 -11.56 13.11 19.84
C THR A 314 -11.27 14.25 20.81
N GLY A 315 -10.34 15.15 20.44
CA GLY A 315 -9.79 16.17 21.32
C GLY A 315 -8.80 15.63 22.36
N VAL A 316 -8.48 14.33 22.33
CA VAL A 316 -7.46 13.70 23.17
C VAL A 316 -6.33 13.17 22.27
N PRO A 317 -5.08 13.62 22.47
CA PRO A 317 -3.93 13.14 21.72
C PRO A 317 -3.84 11.61 21.66
N ASP A 318 -3.42 11.07 20.51
CA ASP A 318 -3.20 9.63 20.28
C ASP A 318 -4.43 8.71 20.47
N THR A 319 -5.63 9.28 20.50
CA THR A 319 -6.88 8.51 20.54
C THR A 319 -7.69 8.67 19.26
N VAL A 320 -8.52 7.68 19.01
CA VAL A 320 -9.47 7.68 17.92
C VAL A 320 -10.80 7.12 18.39
N PHE A 321 -11.89 7.74 17.94
CA PHE A 321 -13.24 7.27 18.22
C PHE A 321 -13.65 6.28 17.13
N VAL A 322 -14.23 5.16 17.55
CA VAL A 322 -14.75 4.11 16.67
C VAL A 322 -16.25 4.00 16.89
N ALA A 323 -17.02 4.08 15.82
CA ALA A 323 -18.43 3.71 15.80
C ALA A 323 -18.64 2.52 14.86
N LEU A 324 -19.32 1.49 15.36
CA LEU A 324 -19.77 0.33 14.59
C LEU A 324 -21.29 0.39 14.56
N ASP A 325 -21.88 0.45 13.39
CA ASP A 325 -23.32 0.51 13.19
C ASP A 325 -23.79 -0.61 12.27
N ASN A 326 -24.85 -1.30 12.65
CA ASN A 326 -25.52 -2.31 11.84
C ASN A 326 -27.03 -2.25 12.09
N ASP A 327 -27.80 -3.06 11.36
CA ASP A 327 -29.27 -3.04 11.42
C ASP A 327 -29.85 -3.35 12.82
N PHE A 328 -29.05 -3.91 13.73
CA PHE A 328 -29.50 -4.39 15.03
C PHE A 328 -28.89 -3.62 16.21
N GLU A 329 -27.63 -3.22 16.09
CA GLU A 329 -26.82 -2.68 17.18
C GLU A 329 -25.91 -1.56 16.69
N SER A 330 -25.75 -0.53 17.54
CA SER A 330 -24.77 0.53 17.35
C SER A 330 -23.87 0.56 18.58
N GLU A 331 -22.57 0.48 18.36
CA GLU A 331 -21.54 0.46 19.38
C GLU A 331 -20.55 1.59 19.16
N HIS A 332 -20.10 2.22 20.25
CA HIS A 332 -19.18 3.34 20.21
C HIS A 332 -18.13 3.20 21.31
N PHE A 333 -16.86 3.42 20.98
CA PHE A 333 -15.77 3.41 21.95
C PHE A 333 -14.58 4.22 21.44
N GLU A 334 -13.70 4.61 22.36
CA GLU A 334 -12.41 5.21 22.04
C GLU A 334 -11.30 4.16 22.15
N THR A 335 -10.30 4.25 21.29
CA THR A 335 -9.10 3.41 21.32
C THR A 335 -7.86 4.24 20.96
N SER A 336 -6.66 3.66 21.11
CA SER A 336 -5.40 4.30 20.73
C SER A 336 -5.08 4.08 19.26
N TRP A 337 -4.30 4.99 18.65
CA TRP A 337 -3.72 4.80 17.32
C TRP A 337 -2.62 3.73 17.24
N ALA A 338 -2.11 3.27 18.38
CA ALA A 338 -0.98 2.34 18.47
C ALA A 338 -1.00 1.15 17.48
N PRO A 339 -2.15 0.49 17.18
CA PRO A 339 -2.19 -0.61 16.21
C PRO A 339 -1.80 -0.20 14.78
N TRP A 340 -2.01 1.06 14.40
CA TRP A 340 -1.86 1.54 13.01
C TRP A 340 -0.69 2.50 12.82
N GLN A 341 -0.08 3.02 13.90
CA GLN A 341 1.03 3.97 13.82
C GLN A 341 2.17 3.48 12.93
N LEU A 342 2.54 2.20 13.05
CA LEU A 342 3.62 1.57 12.27
C LEU A 342 3.37 1.57 10.76
N LEU A 343 2.11 1.43 10.34
CA LEU A 343 1.73 1.36 8.93
C LEU A 343 1.81 2.72 8.24
N LEU A 344 1.63 3.78 9.01
CA LEU A 344 1.57 5.13 8.50
C LEU A 344 2.94 5.82 8.52
N ARG A 345 4.00 5.20 9.07
CA ARG A 345 5.28 5.88 9.28
C ARG A 345 5.93 6.43 8.01
N LEU A 346 6.68 7.52 8.20
CA LEU A 346 7.71 7.95 7.25
C LEU A 346 8.83 6.89 7.25
N PRO A 347 9.23 6.37 6.07
CA PRO A 347 10.26 5.36 5.95
C PRO A 347 11.67 5.87 6.25
#